data_AF-A0A2V9Z6H2-F1
#
_entry.id   AF-A0A2V9Z6H2-F1
#
_cell.length_a   1.000
_cell.length_b   1.000
_cell.length_c   1.000
_cell.angle_alpha   90.00
_cell.angle_beta   90.00
_cell.angle_gamma   90.00
#
_symmetry.space_group_name_H-M   'P 1'
#
loop_
_entity.id
_entity.type
_entity.pdbx_description
1 polymer ?
#
loop_
_entity_poly.entity_id
_entity_poly.type
_entity_poly.pdbx_seq_one_letter_code
_entity_poly.pdbx_strand_id
1 'polypeptide(L)'
;TPCYRIKMTINNLNLTPPAPDTVAVWLTQWLVPAGPACSSAASSCTNGGKNPFVYFESNGTCWSGENAALLLGGGVTLTYPGTKQITAAGACSFVLGQSGAITIDVPIADVSLDPGVAPLANRLFSVTASTMTLTAPPESVPPNPGNFQGFSGPVGGVLFDLIDVVRAYDVVLGQ
;
A
#
# COMPACT_ATOMS: atom_id res chain seq x y z
N THR A 1 1.61 10.32 -17.41
CA THR A 1 1.89 8.91 -17.08
C THR A 1 0.57 8.20 -16.86
N PRO A 2 0.38 6.95 -17.35
CA PRO A 2 -0.79 6.16 -17.00
C PRO A 2 -0.89 5.97 -15.49
N CYS A 3 -2.08 6.19 -14.92
CA CYS A 3 -2.34 6.09 -13.49
C CYS A 3 -3.56 5.22 -13.21
N TYR A 4 -3.57 4.53 -12.06
CA TYR A 4 -4.80 4.05 -11.46
C TYR A 4 -5.42 5.16 -10.62
N ARG A 5 -6.75 5.29 -10.71
CA ARG A 5 -7.52 6.17 -9.83
C ARG A 5 -8.17 5.35 -8.74
N ILE A 6 -7.70 5.52 -7.52
CA ILE A 6 -8.27 4.91 -6.33
C ILE A 6 -9.17 5.92 -5.66
N LYS A 7 -10.45 5.56 -5.50
CA LYS A 7 -11.44 6.39 -4.80
C LYS A 7 -11.95 5.64 -3.59
N MET A 8 -11.67 6.18 -2.41
CA MET A 8 -12.18 5.68 -1.14
C MET A 8 -13.33 6.57 -0.70
N THR A 9 -14.43 5.97 -0.25
CA THR A 9 -15.56 6.69 0.37
C THR A 9 -15.60 6.32 1.84
N ILE A 10 -15.62 7.33 2.69
CA ILE A 10 -15.53 7.20 4.13
C ILE A 10 -16.79 7.80 4.73
N ASN A 11 -17.48 7.06 5.59
CA ASN A 11 -18.76 7.50 6.15
C ASN A 11 -18.64 8.87 6.87
N ASN A 12 -17.54 9.09 7.57
CA ASN A 12 -17.19 10.39 8.14
C ASN A 12 -15.67 10.57 8.13
N LEU A 13 -15.13 11.29 7.14
CA LEU A 13 -13.70 11.53 7.05
C LEU A 13 -13.28 12.65 8.01
N ASN A 14 -12.49 12.29 9.01
CA ASN A 14 -11.83 13.21 9.94
C ASN A 14 -10.33 12.91 9.96
N LEU A 15 -9.50 13.97 10.00
CA LEU A 15 -8.05 13.90 10.02
C LEU A 15 -7.45 13.91 11.44
N THR A 16 -8.27 13.76 12.47
CA THR A 16 -7.80 13.63 13.86
C THR A 16 -7.79 12.17 14.28
N PRO A 17 -6.61 11.54 14.41
CA PRO A 17 -6.52 10.16 14.90
C PRO A 17 -6.94 10.09 16.38
N PRO A 18 -7.51 8.96 16.84
CA PRO A 18 -7.70 8.70 18.26
C PRO A 18 -6.36 8.61 18.99
N ALA A 19 -6.24 9.26 20.14
CA ALA A 19 -5.08 9.11 21.01
C ALA A 19 -4.93 7.66 21.50
N PRO A 20 -3.70 7.14 21.70
CA PRO A 20 -2.42 7.86 21.69
C PRO A 20 -1.79 8.04 20.30
N ASP A 21 -2.40 7.49 19.26
CA ASP A 21 -1.85 7.57 17.90
C ASP A 21 -1.87 9.00 17.37
N THR A 22 -0.88 9.29 16.52
CA THR A 22 -0.66 10.63 15.98
C THR A 22 -0.93 10.70 14.48
N VAL A 23 -1.09 9.56 13.82
CA VAL A 23 -1.36 9.45 12.39
C VAL A 23 -2.52 8.49 12.15
N ALA A 24 -3.45 8.87 11.27
CA ALA A 24 -4.44 7.99 10.69
C ALA A 24 -4.14 7.81 9.21
N VAL A 25 -4.35 6.59 8.72
CA VAL A 25 -4.03 6.20 7.35
C VAL A 25 -5.21 5.47 6.75
N TRP A 26 -5.59 5.87 5.54
CA TRP A 26 -6.57 5.18 4.70
C TRP A 26 -5.84 4.54 3.54
N LEU A 27 -5.73 3.22 3.58
CA LEU A 27 -4.88 2.43 2.70
C LEU A 27 -5.74 1.58 1.77
N THR A 28 -5.28 1.39 0.55
CA THR A 28 -5.76 0.36 -0.37
C THR A 28 -4.56 -0.43 -0.87
N GLN A 29 -4.60 -1.75 -0.70
CA GLN A 29 -3.58 -2.68 -1.17
C GLN A 29 -4.17 -3.74 -2.09
N TRP A 30 -3.33 -4.38 -2.88
CA TRP A 30 -3.72 -5.49 -3.73
C TRP A 30 -2.51 -6.34 -4.10
N LEU A 31 -2.77 -7.57 -4.53
CA LEU A 31 -1.75 -8.47 -5.02
C LEU A 31 -1.61 -8.35 -6.54
N VAL A 32 -0.36 -8.33 -6.98
CA VAL A 32 0.01 -8.48 -8.38
C VAL A 32 0.89 -9.73 -8.49
N PRO A 33 0.31 -10.91 -8.79
CA PRO A 33 1.08 -12.14 -8.94
C PRO A 33 1.94 -12.09 -10.20
N ALA A 34 3.17 -12.60 -10.13
CA ALA A 34 3.99 -12.83 -11.30
C ALA A 34 3.48 -14.04 -12.10
N GLY A 35 3.72 -14.05 -13.41
CA GLY A 35 3.42 -15.21 -14.23
C GLY A 35 4.17 -16.47 -13.76
N PRO A 36 3.58 -17.67 -13.83
CA PRO A 36 4.16 -18.89 -13.27
C PRO A 36 5.43 -19.35 -14.01
N ALA A 37 5.65 -18.86 -15.23
CA ALA A 37 6.84 -19.10 -16.03
C ALA A 37 7.93 -18.03 -15.82
N CYS A 38 7.79 -17.15 -14.83
CA CYS A 38 8.77 -16.11 -14.58
C CYS A 38 10.11 -16.71 -14.13
N SER A 39 11.19 -16.34 -14.81
CA SER A 39 12.57 -16.79 -14.52
C SER A 39 13.55 -15.63 -14.30
N SER A 40 13.04 -14.41 -14.12
CA SER A 40 13.84 -13.22 -13.82
C SER A 40 14.43 -13.30 -12.41
N ALA A 41 15.60 -12.70 -12.20
CA ALA A 41 16.20 -12.54 -10.87
C ALA A 41 15.56 -11.40 -10.05
N ALA A 42 14.59 -10.68 -10.62
CA ALA A 42 13.87 -9.62 -9.90
C ALA A 42 13.07 -10.19 -8.72
N SER A 43 12.97 -9.42 -7.62
CA SER A 43 12.30 -9.85 -6.39
C SER A 43 10.83 -10.21 -6.61
N SER A 44 10.11 -9.46 -7.44
CA SER A 44 8.72 -9.83 -7.79
C SER A 44 8.58 -11.17 -8.50
N CYS A 45 9.61 -11.61 -9.21
CA CYS A 45 9.63 -12.92 -9.84
C CYS A 45 9.92 -14.01 -8.81
N THR A 46 10.97 -13.83 -8.01
CA THR A 46 11.40 -14.83 -7.02
C THR A 46 10.40 -15.02 -5.88
N ASN A 47 9.67 -13.96 -5.54
CA ASN A 47 8.67 -13.96 -4.47
C ASN A 47 7.24 -14.28 -4.97
N GLY A 48 7.07 -14.53 -6.28
CA GLY A 48 5.78 -14.87 -6.88
C GLY A 48 4.84 -13.68 -7.11
N GLY A 49 5.28 -12.45 -6.85
CA GLY A 49 4.53 -11.22 -7.12
C GLY A 49 4.98 -10.06 -6.23
N LYS A 50 4.12 -9.03 -6.17
CA LYS A 50 4.21 -7.91 -5.22
C LYS A 50 2.87 -7.71 -4.51
N ASN A 51 2.91 -7.10 -3.34
CA ASN A 51 1.72 -6.57 -2.65
C ASN A 51 1.84 -5.04 -2.52
N PRO A 52 1.64 -4.30 -3.63
CA PRO A 52 1.61 -2.85 -3.63
C PRO A 52 0.45 -2.28 -2.81
N PHE A 53 0.63 -1.03 -2.39
CA PHE A 53 -0.42 -0.24 -1.78
C PHE A 53 -0.35 1.22 -2.23
N VAL A 54 -1.45 1.91 -1.99
CA VAL A 54 -1.51 3.37 -1.88
C VAL A 54 -2.20 3.75 -0.59
N TYR A 55 -1.84 4.88 -0.01
CA TYR A 55 -2.56 5.40 1.14
C TYR A 55 -2.61 6.92 1.16
N PHE A 56 -3.53 7.44 1.96
CA PHE A 56 -3.61 8.84 2.38
C PHE A 56 -3.41 8.94 3.89
N GLU A 57 -2.65 9.93 4.34
CA GLU A 57 -2.38 10.22 5.74
C GLU A 57 -3.24 11.39 6.25
N SER A 58 -3.50 11.40 7.56
CA SER A 58 -4.20 12.48 8.25
C SER A 58 -3.52 13.85 8.14
N ASN A 59 -2.25 13.92 7.73
CA ASN A 59 -1.56 15.18 7.42
C ASN A 59 -1.86 15.73 6.00
N GLY A 60 -2.67 15.05 5.20
CA GLY A 60 -3.04 15.46 3.85
C GLY A 60 -2.15 14.94 2.73
N THR A 61 -1.20 14.04 3.02
CA THR A 61 -0.27 13.48 2.02
C THR A 61 -0.72 12.11 1.52
N CYS A 62 -0.34 11.78 0.27
CA CYS A 62 -0.57 10.47 -0.32
C CYS A 62 0.74 9.79 -0.69
N TRP A 63 0.76 8.47 -0.56
CA TRP A 63 1.94 7.67 -0.79
C TRP A 63 1.59 6.39 -1.53
N SER A 64 2.57 5.86 -2.24
CA SER A 64 2.58 4.52 -2.80
C SER A 64 3.77 3.74 -2.28
N GLY A 65 3.65 2.42 -2.27
CA GLY A 65 4.75 1.54 -1.90
C GLY A 65 4.39 0.08 -2.03
N GLU A 66 5.21 -0.76 -1.40
CA GLU A 66 5.01 -2.19 -1.25
C GLU A 66 5.10 -2.53 0.22
N ASN A 67 4.31 -3.51 0.67
CA ASN A 67 4.33 -3.94 2.06
C ASN A 67 5.76 -4.35 2.48
N ALA A 68 6.08 -4.11 3.74
CA ALA A 68 7.31 -4.59 4.36
C ALA A 68 6.98 -5.62 5.44
N ALA A 69 7.92 -6.50 5.72
CA ALA A 69 7.87 -7.36 6.88
C ALA A 69 8.48 -6.66 8.10
N LEU A 70 7.95 -6.90 9.27
CA LEU A 70 8.57 -6.55 10.53
C LEU A 70 8.72 -7.84 11.35
N LEU A 71 9.95 -8.12 11.77
CA LEU A 71 10.25 -9.27 12.63
C LEU A 71 9.89 -8.92 14.06
N LEU A 72 8.94 -9.64 14.64
CA LEU A 72 8.47 -9.40 16.01
C LEU A 72 8.28 -10.74 16.73
N GLY A 73 9.01 -10.94 17.83
CA GLY A 73 8.79 -12.08 18.73
C GLY A 73 8.94 -13.48 18.11
N GLY A 74 9.71 -13.62 17.03
CA GLY A 74 9.86 -14.89 16.29
C GLY A 74 8.85 -15.11 15.16
N GLY A 75 7.95 -14.14 14.92
CA GLY A 75 7.03 -14.11 13.79
C GLY A 75 7.29 -12.94 12.83
N VAL A 76 6.48 -12.86 11.77
CA VAL A 76 6.48 -11.79 10.77
C VAL A 76 5.15 -11.06 10.82
N THR A 77 5.19 -9.73 10.95
CA THR A 77 4.04 -8.83 10.77
C THR A 77 4.23 -8.03 9.49
N LEU A 78 3.15 -7.68 8.80
CA LEU A 78 3.22 -6.80 7.63
C LEU A 78 2.98 -5.34 8.03
N THR A 79 3.77 -4.43 7.46
CA THR A 79 3.67 -2.98 7.61
C THR A 79 3.61 -2.32 6.23
N TYR A 80 3.25 -1.04 6.19
CA TYR A 80 3.00 -0.30 4.93
C TYR A 80 3.78 1.02 4.89
N PRO A 81 5.12 0.97 4.84
CA PRO A 81 5.93 2.19 4.85
C PRO A 81 5.83 2.91 3.51
N GLY A 82 5.34 4.16 3.50
CA GLY A 82 5.28 4.98 2.29
C GLY A 82 6.68 5.20 1.72
N THR A 83 6.99 4.60 0.57
CA THR A 83 8.32 4.73 -0.04
C THR A 83 8.39 5.85 -1.06
N LYS A 84 7.26 6.19 -1.68
CA LYS A 84 7.17 7.25 -2.68
C LYS A 84 5.96 8.14 -2.45
N GLN A 85 6.22 9.42 -2.18
CA GLN A 85 5.17 10.41 -2.05
C GLN A 85 4.58 10.76 -3.42
N ILE A 86 3.25 10.84 -3.48
CA ILE A 86 2.51 11.24 -4.68
C ILE A 86 2.34 12.77 -4.64
N THR A 87 3.23 13.48 -5.34
CA THR A 87 3.33 14.94 -5.31
C THR A 87 2.75 15.64 -6.55
N ALA A 88 2.31 14.87 -7.54
CA ALA A 88 1.70 15.43 -8.74
C ALA A 88 0.42 16.22 -8.37
N ALA A 89 0.29 17.45 -8.90
CA ALA A 89 -0.81 18.33 -8.56
C ALA A 89 -2.18 17.67 -8.87
N GLY A 90 -3.07 17.65 -7.88
CA GLY A 90 -4.40 17.04 -7.99
C GLY A 90 -4.42 15.51 -7.91
N ALA A 91 -3.27 14.85 -7.88
CA ALA A 91 -3.19 13.39 -7.76
C ALA A 91 -3.50 12.88 -6.34
N CYS A 92 -3.48 13.76 -5.34
CA CYS A 92 -3.91 13.49 -3.98
C CYS A 92 -4.96 14.53 -3.60
N SER A 93 -6.20 14.11 -3.36
CA SER A 93 -7.28 15.01 -2.97
C SER A 93 -8.26 14.34 -2.02
N PHE A 94 -8.92 15.14 -1.20
CA PHE A 94 -9.89 14.64 -0.23
C PHE A 94 -11.02 15.63 0.02
N VAL A 95 -12.14 15.12 0.53
CA VAL A 95 -13.31 15.86 0.97
C VAL A 95 -13.65 15.39 2.38
N LEU A 96 -13.63 16.31 3.35
CA LEU A 96 -13.90 16.01 4.76
C LEU A 96 -15.39 15.90 5.07
N GLY A 97 -15.68 15.31 6.24
CA GLY A 97 -17.02 15.25 6.81
C GLY A 97 -17.79 14.01 6.37
N GLN A 98 -19.11 14.10 6.48
CA GLN A 98 -20.00 12.99 6.20
C GLN A 98 -19.96 12.60 4.71
N SER A 99 -19.88 11.31 4.43
CA SER A 99 -19.62 10.78 3.08
C SER A 99 -18.38 11.38 2.43
N GLY A 100 -17.35 11.62 3.25
CA GLY A 100 -16.06 12.08 2.80
C GLY A 100 -15.43 11.14 1.78
N ALA A 101 -14.48 11.65 1.02
CA ALA A 101 -13.83 10.90 -0.04
C ALA A 101 -12.34 11.21 -0.08
N ILE A 102 -11.56 10.21 -0.47
CA ILE A 102 -10.13 10.35 -0.78
C ILE A 102 -9.96 9.85 -2.22
N THR A 103 -9.27 10.62 -3.05
CA THR A 103 -8.91 10.23 -4.42
C THR A 103 -7.40 10.29 -4.58
N ILE A 104 -6.84 9.18 -5.02
CA ILE A 104 -5.40 9.01 -5.27
C ILE A 104 -5.21 8.56 -6.71
N ASP A 105 -4.53 9.37 -7.51
CA ASP A 105 -4.06 9.00 -8.85
C ASP A 105 -2.61 8.51 -8.72
N VAL A 106 -2.42 7.20 -8.71
CA VAL A 106 -1.10 6.57 -8.55
C VAL A 106 -0.52 6.18 -9.91
N PRO A 107 0.74 6.54 -10.23
CA PRO A 107 1.39 6.05 -11.44
C PRO A 107 1.44 4.52 -11.46
N ILE A 108 1.01 3.90 -12.56
CA ILE A 108 0.97 2.44 -12.69
C ILE A 108 2.37 1.83 -12.47
N ALA A 109 3.43 2.54 -12.89
CA ALA A 109 4.82 2.12 -12.70
C ALA A 109 5.22 1.94 -11.22
N ASP A 110 4.56 2.65 -10.29
CA ASP A 110 4.87 2.59 -8.85
C ASP A 110 4.24 1.37 -8.17
N VAL A 111 3.25 0.76 -8.81
CA VAL A 111 2.42 -0.33 -8.29
C VAL A 111 2.36 -1.53 -9.24
N SER A 112 3.41 -1.68 -10.04
CA SER A 112 3.60 -2.79 -10.99
C SER A 112 4.76 -3.69 -10.56
N LEU A 113 4.83 -4.86 -11.18
CA LEU A 113 5.99 -5.75 -11.05
C LEU A 113 7.25 -5.07 -11.59
N ASP A 114 8.40 -5.63 -11.23
CA ASP A 114 9.69 -5.09 -11.67
C ASP A 114 9.81 -5.12 -13.21
N PRO A 115 10.60 -4.22 -13.80
CA PRO A 115 10.82 -4.20 -15.25
C PRO A 115 11.20 -5.57 -15.80
N GLY A 116 10.51 -6.01 -16.85
CA GLY A 116 10.73 -7.32 -17.48
C GLY A 116 10.01 -8.48 -16.80
N VAL A 117 9.24 -8.26 -15.73
CA VAL A 117 8.39 -9.28 -15.10
C VAL A 117 6.94 -9.11 -15.58
N ALA A 118 6.42 -10.14 -16.24
CA ALA A 118 5.03 -10.16 -16.68
C ALA A 118 4.10 -10.55 -15.52
N PRO A 119 2.98 -9.83 -15.32
CA PRO A 119 1.96 -10.25 -14.35
C PRO A 119 1.24 -11.50 -14.83
N LEU A 120 0.68 -12.27 -13.89
CA LEU A 120 -0.15 -13.44 -14.17
C LEU A 120 -1.36 -13.10 -15.04
N ALA A 121 -1.99 -11.96 -14.79
CA ALA A 121 -3.18 -11.48 -15.49
C ALA A 121 -3.29 -9.96 -15.39
N ASN A 122 -4.09 -9.35 -16.26
CA ASN A 122 -4.51 -7.94 -16.13
C ASN A 122 -5.63 -7.80 -15.08
N ARG A 123 -5.36 -8.26 -13.86
CA ARG A 123 -6.27 -8.29 -12.72
C ARG A 123 -5.52 -7.89 -11.46
N LEU A 124 -6.12 -7.01 -10.67
CA LEU A 124 -5.70 -6.77 -9.29
C LEU A 124 -6.42 -7.78 -8.39
N PHE A 125 -5.65 -8.56 -7.63
CA PHE A 125 -6.20 -9.61 -6.78
C PHE A 125 -6.29 -9.15 -5.33
N SER A 126 -7.31 -9.62 -4.61
CA SER A 126 -7.46 -9.36 -3.17
C SER A 126 -7.36 -7.87 -2.79
N VAL A 127 -7.93 -7.00 -3.62
CA VAL A 127 -8.00 -5.56 -3.37
C VAL A 127 -8.69 -5.33 -2.03
N THR A 128 -7.97 -4.75 -1.08
CA THR A 128 -8.42 -4.55 0.29
C THR A 128 -8.20 -3.10 0.66
N ALA A 129 -9.21 -2.47 1.25
CA ALA A 129 -9.09 -1.13 1.81
C ALA A 129 -9.17 -1.20 3.33
N SER A 130 -8.35 -0.43 4.02
CA SER A 130 -8.33 -0.38 5.48
C SER A 130 -8.14 1.04 6.00
N THR A 131 -8.65 1.27 7.20
CA THR A 131 -8.31 2.44 8.01
C THR A 131 -7.48 1.97 9.18
N MET A 132 -6.35 2.62 9.42
CA MET A 132 -5.42 2.28 10.49
C MET A 132 -4.91 3.54 11.19
N THR A 133 -4.43 3.38 12.41
CA THR A 133 -3.80 4.45 13.19
C THR A 133 -2.41 4.02 13.62
N LEU A 134 -1.50 4.99 13.72
CA LEU A 134 -0.09 4.77 14.02
C LEU A 134 0.44 5.82 14.99
N THR A 135 1.43 5.40 15.79
CA THR A 135 2.13 6.27 16.73
C THR A 135 3.10 7.25 16.04
N ALA A 136 3.50 6.95 14.79
CA ALA A 136 4.36 7.77 13.95
C ALA A 136 4.00 7.62 12.46
N PRO A 137 4.40 8.56 11.59
CA PRO A 137 4.16 8.46 10.15
C PRO A 137 4.77 7.17 9.55
N PRO A 138 4.05 6.42 8.69
CA PRO A 138 4.53 5.14 8.15
C PRO A 138 5.87 5.23 7.40
N GLU A 139 6.13 6.33 6.71
CA GLU A 139 7.34 6.63 5.95
C GLU A 139 8.57 6.93 6.84
N SER A 140 8.37 7.15 8.15
CA SER A 140 9.46 7.44 9.09
C SER A 140 10.42 6.27 9.30
N VAL A 141 9.98 5.04 9.02
CA VAL A 141 10.78 3.82 9.09
C VAL A 141 10.76 3.15 7.72
N PRO A 142 11.57 3.63 6.75
CA PRO A 142 11.59 3.06 5.42
C PRO A 142 12.02 1.59 5.45
N PRO A 143 11.57 0.77 4.49
CA PRO A 143 11.97 -0.62 4.42
C PRO A 143 13.47 -0.73 4.18
N ASN A 144 14.15 -1.46 5.05
CA ASN A 144 15.54 -1.86 4.86
C ASN A 144 15.55 -3.19 4.09
N PRO A 145 16.24 -3.30 2.94
CA PRO A 145 16.38 -4.55 2.19
C PRO A 145 17.29 -5.58 2.90
N GLY A 146 17.31 -5.60 4.23
CA GLY A 146 18.29 -6.31 5.05
C GLY A 146 18.42 -7.78 4.70
N ASN A 147 19.67 -8.27 4.74
CA ASN A 147 20.05 -9.65 4.47
C ASN A 147 19.69 -10.59 5.63
N PHE A 148 18.44 -10.60 6.09
CA PHE A 148 18.02 -11.56 7.11
C PHE A 148 17.96 -12.96 6.49
N GLN A 149 18.82 -13.87 6.97
CA GLN A 149 18.84 -15.25 6.50
C GLN A 149 17.46 -15.89 6.75
N GLY A 150 16.73 -16.17 5.67
CA GLY A 150 15.39 -16.78 5.70
C GLY A 150 14.24 -15.88 5.25
N PHE A 151 14.47 -14.58 5.00
CA PHE A 151 13.45 -13.68 4.47
C PHE A 151 14.03 -12.78 3.36
N SER A 152 13.49 -12.87 2.15
CA SER A 152 13.94 -12.12 0.96
C SER A 152 13.19 -10.80 0.74
N GLY A 153 12.24 -10.45 1.63
CA GLY A 153 11.46 -9.23 1.53
C GLY A 153 12.04 -8.06 2.34
N PRO A 154 11.62 -6.81 2.03
CA PRO A 154 12.03 -5.64 2.80
C PRO A 154 11.59 -5.76 4.26
N VAL A 155 12.50 -5.40 5.20
CA VAL A 155 12.22 -5.39 6.64
C VAL A 155 12.10 -3.95 7.15
N GLY A 156 10.99 -3.58 7.80
CA GLY A 156 10.81 -2.24 8.34
C GLY A 156 9.35 -1.85 8.54
N GLY A 157 9.10 -0.55 8.67
CA GLY A 157 7.78 0.05 8.84
C GLY A 157 7.33 0.20 10.30
N VAL A 158 6.20 0.91 10.46
CA VAL A 158 5.61 1.26 11.75
C VAL A 158 4.43 0.32 12.02
N LEU A 159 4.30 -0.14 13.26
CA LEU A 159 3.13 -0.91 13.71
C LEU A 159 1.89 -0.01 13.72
N PHE A 160 0.74 -0.60 13.43
CA PHE A 160 -0.52 0.11 13.33
C PHE A 160 -1.63 -0.65 14.04
N ASP A 161 -2.62 0.10 14.51
CA ASP A 161 -3.89 -0.43 14.97
C ASP A 161 -4.88 -0.42 13.82
N LEU A 162 -5.48 -1.57 13.51
CA LEU A 162 -6.49 -1.69 12.46
C LEU A 162 -7.85 -1.25 13.01
N ILE A 163 -8.42 -0.20 12.42
CA ILE A 163 -9.71 0.37 12.84
C ILE A 163 -10.87 -0.25 12.04
N ASP A 164 -10.71 -0.35 10.73
CA ASP A 164 -11.73 -0.88 9.82
C ASP A 164 -11.08 -1.51 8.59
N VAL A 165 -11.76 -2.49 7.99
CA VAL A 165 -11.31 -3.17 6.79
C VAL A 165 -12.50 -3.58 5.93
N VAL A 166 -12.39 -3.28 4.64
CA VAL A 166 -13.34 -3.75 3.63
C VAL A 166 -12.95 -5.16 3.20
N ARG A 167 -13.95 -6.03 2.99
CA ARG A 167 -13.70 -7.37 2.45
C ARG A 167 -12.97 -7.31 1.11
N ALA A 168 -12.02 -8.21 0.94
CA ALA A 168 -11.23 -8.30 -0.28
C ALA A 168 -12.09 -8.65 -1.51
N TYR A 169 -11.73 -8.08 -2.66
CA TYR A 169 -12.35 -8.38 -3.96
C TYR A 169 -11.30 -8.35 -5.09
N ASP A 170 -11.62 -8.95 -6.23
CA ASP A 170 -10.77 -8.90 -7.42
C ASP A 170 -11.29 -7.86 -8.41
N VAL A 171 -10.39 -7.18 -9.13
CA VAL A 171 -10.73 -6.19 -10.15
C VAL A 171 -10.00 -6.49 -11.46
N VAL A 172 -10.76 -6.58 -12.56
CA VAL A 172 -10.18 -6.59 -13.91
C VAL A 172 -10.16 -5.16 -14.44
N LEU A 173 -9.00 -4.71 -14.89
CA LEU A 173 -8.80 -3.35 -15.36
C LEU A 173 -8.96 -3.29 -16.88
N GLY A 174 -9.94 -2.53 -17.37
CA GLY A 174 -10.16 -2.33 -18.81
C GLY A 174 -10.83 -3.51 -19.50
N GLN A 175 -12.16 -3.42 -19.62
CA GLN A 175 -12.90 -3.85 -20.80
C GLN A 175 -13.31 -2.61 -21.58
#